data_AF-A0A088NJI9-F1
#
_entry.id   AF-A0A088NJI9-F1
#
_cell.length_a   1.000
_cell.length_b   1.000
_cell.length_c   1.000
_cell.angle_alpha   90.00
_cell.angle_beta   90.00
_cell.angle_gamma   90.00
#
_symmetry.space_group_name_H-M   'P 1'
#
loop_
_entity.id
_entity.type
_entity.pdbx_description
1 polymer ?
#
loop_
_entity_poly.entity_id
_entity_poly.type
_entity_poly.pdbx_seq_one_letter_code
_entity_poly.pdbx_strand_id
1 'polypeptide(L)' 'MTPVILVVSWLLQAHSVMCDLPAPVNLTLSSKHFVHQLRWDPGPGSPRGVYYRVKVLSD' A
#
# COMPACT_ATOMS: atom_id res chain seq x y z
N MET A 1 -5.12 33.09 16.76
CA MET A 1 -5.69 31.73 16.55
C MET A 1 -5.30 31.11 15.21
N THR A 2 -5.08 31.91 14.17
CA THR A 2 -4.63 31.46 12.83
C THR A 2 -3.30 30.69 12.75
N PRO A 3 -2.20 31.06 13.45
CA PRO A 3 -0.93 30.34 13.30
C PRO A 3 -0.96 28.95 13.94
N VAL A 4 -1.68 28.79 15.05
CA VAL A 4 -1.86 27.50 15.73
C VAL A 4 -2.68 26.55 14.85
N ILE A 5 -3.76 27.05 14.24
CA ILE A 5 -4.59 26.26 13.32
C ILE A 5 -3.76 25.77 12.12
N LEU A 6 -2.92 26.64 11.53
CA LEU A 6 -2.03 26.23 10.44
C LEU A 6 -1.07 25.12 10.87
N VAL A 7 -0.37 25.29 12.00
CA VAL A 7 0.58 24.29 12.52
C VAL A 7 -0.09 22.94 12.78
N VAL A 8 -1.29 22.95 13.37
CA VAL A 8 -2.08 21.73 13.62
C VAL A 8 -2.51 21.07 12.31
N SER A 9 -2.96 21.84 11.32
CA SER A 9 -3.31 21.31 10.00
C SER A 9 -2.12 20.65 9.31
N TRP A 10 -0.94 21.29 9.30
CA TRP A 10 0.29 20.71 8.74
C TRP A 10 0.69 19.41 9.45
N LEU A 11 0.56 19.37 10.78
CA LEU A 11 0.88 18.19 11.58
C LEU A 11 -0.06 17.02 11.25
N LEU A 12 -1.37 17.24 11.20
CA LEU A 12 -2.34 16.19 10.84
C LEU A 12 -2.10 15.65 9.42
N GLN A 13 -1.79 16.54 8.47
CA GLN A 13 -1.57 16.16 7.07
C GLN A 13 -0.30 15.32 6.89
N ALA A 14 0.77 15.65 7.63
CA ALA A 14 1.99 14.83 7.65
C ALA A 14 1.78 13.45 8.28
N HIS A 15 0.93 13.33 9.32
CA HIS A 15 0.62 12.06 9.95
C HIS A 15 -0.20 11.13 9.04
N SER A 16 -1.12 11.68 8.25
CA SER A 16 -1.96 10.88 7.35
C SER A 16 -1.15 10.14 6.29
N VAL A 17 -0.05 10.72 5.82
CA VAL A 17 0.83 10.09 4.81
C VAL A 17 1.68 8.97 5.40
N MET A 18 2.01 9.04 6.70
CA MET A 18 2.76 7.98 7.38
C MET A 18 1.94 6.74 7.72
N CYS A 19 0.61 6.86 7.80
CA CYS A 19 -0.25 5.76 8.22
C CYS A 19 -0.75 4.87 7.08
N ASP A 20 -0.68 5.34 5.82
CA ASP A 20 -1.08 4.53 4.68
C ASP A 20 0.06 3.62 4.20
N LEU A 21 -0.25 2.35 4.04
CA LEU A 21 0.68 1.39 3.44
C LEU A 21 0.75 1.64 1.93
N PRO A 22 1.96 1.74 1.35
CA PRO A 22 2.10 1.90 -0.08
C PRO A 22 1.59 0.66 -0.81
N ALA A 23 0.99 0.87 -1.98
CA ALA A 23 0.48 -0.21 -2.81
C ALA A 23 1.61 -1.13 -3.30
N PRO A 24 1.38 -2.44 -3.44
CA PRO A 24 2.36 -3.36 -4.02
C PRO A 24 2.66 -3.00 -5.47
N VAL A 25 3.90 -3.23 -5.90
CA VAL A 25 4.39 -2.92 -7.25
C VAL A 25 4.80 -4.20 -7.98
N ASN A 26 5.07 -4.11 -9.29
CA ASN A 26 5.52 -5.23 -10.12
C ASN A 26 4.61 -6.48 -10.04
N LEU A 27 3.29 -6.26 -10.00
CA LEU A 27 2.29 -7.33 -10.03
C LEU A 27 2.47 -8.16 -11.30
N THR A 28 2.74 -9.45 -11.13
CA THR A 28 2.91 -10.39 -12.24
C THR A 28 2.11 -11.66 -11.98
N LEU A 29 1.36 -12.09 -12.98
CA LEU A 29 0.61 -13.34 -12.97
C LEU A 29 1.23 -14.28 -14.01
N SER A 30 1.89 -15.33 -13.56
CA SER A 30 2.37 -16.40 -14.43
C SER A 30 1.43 -17.60 -14.35
N SER A 31 1.01 -18.13 -15.50
CA SER A 31 0.20 -19.33 -15.60
C SER A 31 0.92 -20.36 -16.46
N LYS A 32 1.14 -21.56 -15.90
CA LYS A 32 1.71 -22.69 -16.66
C LYS A 32 1.01 -23.96 -16.21
N HIS A 33 0.43 -24.71 -17.16
CA HIS A 33 -0.33 -25.93 -16.88
C HIS A 33 -1.41 -25.74 -15.81
N PHE A 34 -2.19 -24.66 -15.88
CA PHE A 34 -3.22 -24.29 -14.91
C PHE A 34 -2.72 -24.01 -13.48
N VAL A 35 -1.41 -23.96 -13.27
CA VAL A 35 -0.82 -23.46 -12.02
C VAL A 35 -0.65 -21.95 -12.15
N HIS A 36 -1.49 -21.20 -11.45
CA HIS A 36 -1.48 -19.74 -11.41
C HIS A 36 -0.64 -19.27 -10.23
N GLN A 37 0.41 -18.49 -10.51
CA GLN A 37 1.24 -17.87 -9.49
C GLN A 37 1.18 -16.35 -9.63
N LEU A 38 0.65 -15.70 -8.61
CA LEU A 38 0.67 -14.24 -8.45
C LEU A 38 1.90 -13.83 -7.64
N ARG A 39 2.68 -12.89 -8.15
CA ARG A 39 3.85 -12.31 -7.49
C ARG A 39 3.76 -10.79 -7.51
N TRP A 40 4.36 -10.16 -6.50
CA TRP A 40 4.45 -8.71 -6.37
C TRP A 40 5.63 -8.37 -5.46
N ASP A 41 6.10 -7.14 -5.59
CA ASP A 41 7.08 -6.55 -4.67
C ASP A 41 6.38 -5.57 -3.71
N PRO A 42 6.90 -5.37 -2.50
CA PRO A 42 6.43 -4.31 -1.63
C PRO A 42 6.58 -2.93 -2.28
N GLY A 43 5.61 -2.04 -2.04
CA GLY A 43 5.70 -0.66 -2.49
C GLY A 43 6.89 0.08 -1.85
N PRO A 44 7.47 1.10 -2.51
CA PRO A 44 8.55 1.90 -1.95
C PRO A 44 8.18 2.46 -0.56
N GLY A 45 9.04 2.25 0.43
CA GLY A 45 8.77 2.68 1.81
C GLY A 45 7.89 1.74 2.64
N SER A 46 7.49 0.58 2.10
CA SER A 46 6.75 -0.43 2.88
C SER A 46 7.55 -0.84 4.12
N PRO A 47 6.93 -0.87 5.32
CA PRO A 47 7.59 -1.40 6.50
C PRO A 47 7.87 -2.91 6.35
N ARG A 48 8.72 -3.47 7.21
CA ARG A 48 8.91 -4.93 7.27
C ARG A 48 7.68 -5.58 7.92
N GLY A 49 7.32 -6.79 7.49
CA GLY A 49 6.21 -7.55 8.07
C GLY A 49 4.82 -7.15 7.55
N VAL A 50 4.73 -6.54 6.37
CA VAL A 50 3.43 -6.23 5.73
C VAL A 50 2.75 -7.51 5.28
N TYR A 51 1.44 -7.59 5.53
CA TYR A 51 0.58 -8.66 5.06
C TYR A 51 -0.33 -8.16 3.94
N TYR A 52 -0.50 -9.00 2.92
CA TYR A 52 -1.33 -8.70 1.76
C TYR A 52 -2.56 -9.59 1.75
N ARG A 53 -3.70 -9.04 1.35
CA ARG A 53 -4.92 -9.80 1.10
C ARG A 53 -5.08 -9.97 -0.41
N VAL A 54 -5.07 -11.22 -0.87
CA VAL A 54 -5.34 -11.56 -2.27
C VAL A 54 -6.82 -11.89 -2.42
N LYS A 55 -7.46 -11.33 -3.44
CA LYS A 55 -8.84 -11.66 -3.84
C LYS A 55 -8.83 -12.18 -5.27
N VAL A 56 -9.52 -13.29 -5.51
CA VAL A 56 -9.76 -13.84 -6.85
C VAL A 56 -11.23 -13.62 -7.16
N LEU A 57 -11.51 -13.04 -8.33
CA LEU A 57 -12.86 -12.78 -8.82
C LEU A 57 -13.10 -13.70 -10.02
N SER A 58 -14.27 -14.33 -10.06
CA SER A 58 -14.76 -15.13 -11.18
C SER A 58 -16.17 -14.64 -11.50
N ASP A 59 -16.49 -14.51 -12.79
CA ASP A 59 -17.81 -14.14 -13.28
C ASP A 59 -18.83 -15.27 -13.13
#